data_AF-A0A955J3V5-F1
#
_entry.id   AF-A0A955J3V5-F1
#
_cell.length_a   1.000
_cell.length_b   1.000
_cell.length_c   1.000
_cell.angle_alpha   90.00
_cell.angle_beta   90.00
_cell.angle_gamma   90.00
#
_symmetry.space_group_name_H-M   'P 1'
#
loop_
_entity.id
_entity.type
_entity.pdbx_description
1 polymer ?
#
loop_
_entity_poly.entity_id
_entity_poly.type
_entity_poly.pdbx_seq_one_letter_code
_entity_poly.pdbx_strand_id
1 'polypeptide(L)'
;MKDHLYNWWKRRPVGLRKPLVFTLGILLLCLSPIVGSVPGPGGIALFLLSIAILASEFDWAEQLKNFFLHTVPKEVQNRWRPTPKWQLWFDITSFLLIFGALVFALQTIWVPMISFGAAGICLFLFNRERLTRLKVYLRRSQ
;
A
#
# COMPACT_ATOMS: atom_id res chain seq x y z
N MET A 1 -17.33 -25.35 -4.97
CA MET A 1 -15.96 -25.94 -4.98
C MET A 1 -15.12 -25.52 -3.79
N LYS A 2 -15.11 -24.23 -3.39
CA LYS A 2 -14.36 -23.73 -2.20
C LYS A 2 -14.71 -24.49 -0.91
N ASP A 3 -15.99 -24.80 -0.71
CA ASP A 3 -16.47 -25.42 0.53
C ASP A 3 -16.01 -26.87 0.68
N HIS A 4 -15.83 -27.59 -0.43
CA HIS A 4 -15.36 -28.98 -0.43
C HIS A 4 -13.90 -29.09 0.01
N LEU A 5 -13.03 -28.21 -0.50
CA LEU A 5 -11.60 -28.16 -0.12
C LEU A 5 -11.42 -27.72 1.33
N TYR A 6 -12.18 -26.70 1.76
CA TYR A 6 -12.15 -26.23 3.15
C TYR A 6 -12.58 -27.31 4.14
N ASN A 7 -13.71 -27.99 3.85
CA ASN A 7 -14.21 -29.08 4.69
C ASN A 7 -13.25 -30.28 4.70
N TRP A 8 -12.63 -30.61 3.56
CA TRP A 8 -11.61 -31.66 3.48
C TRP A 8 -10.37 -31.32 4.33
N TRP A 9 -9.90 -30.07 4.28
CA TRP A 9 -8.76 -29.61 5.07
C TRP A 9 -9.05 -29.64 6.57
N LYS A 10 -10.22 -29.16 7.00
CA LYS A 10 -10.67 -29.17 8.40
C LYS A 10 -10.80 -30.57 9.00
N ARG A 11 -11.01 -31.60 8.18
CA ARG A 11 -11.06 -33.02 8.62
C ARG A 11 -9.69 -33.62 8.95
N ARG A 12 -8.58 -32.95 8.59
CA ARG A 12 -7.22 -33.44 8.90
C ARG A 12 -6.89 -33.30 10.38
N PRO A 13 -6.09 -34.22 10.96
CA PRO A 13 -5.76 -34.20 12.37
C PRO A 13 -5.05 -32.90 12.73
N VAL A 14 -5.42 -32.36 13.90
CA VAL A 14 -4.92 -31.06 14.39
C VAL A 14 -3.40 -31.06 14.50
N GLY A 15 -2.80 -32.20 14.84
CA GLY A 15 -1.34 -32.37 14.96
C GLY A 15 -0.57 -32.22 13.66
N LEU A 16 -1.20 -32.40 12.48
CA LEU A 16 -0.56 -32.12 11.19
C LEU A 16 -0.89 -30.70 10.70
N ARG A 17 -2.14 -30.30 10.87
CA ARG A 17 -2.67 -29.03 10.34
C ARG A 17 -2.01 -27.81 10.99
N LYS A 18 -1.95 -27.77 12.32
CA LYS A 18 -1.42 -26.60 13.05
C LYS A 18 0.08 -26.36 12.80
N PRO A 19 0.98 -27.36 12.88
CA PRO A 19 2.39 -27.14 12.60
C PRO A 19 2.65 -26.71 11.16
N LEU A 20 1.96 -27.31 10.18
CA LEU A 20 2.12 -26.93 8.77
C LEU A 20 1.75 -25.48 8.52
N VAL A 21 0.57 -25.05 9.01
CA VAL A 21 0.11 -23.65 8.88
C VAL A 21 1.05 -22.70 9.63
N PHE A 22 1.53 -23.10 10.80
CA PHE A 22 2.46 -22.30 11.58
C PHE A 22 3.79 -22.11 10.85
N THR A 23 4.43 -23.20 10.41
CA THR A 23 5.71 -23.16 9.70
C THR A 23 5.59 -22.37 8.40
N LEU A 24 4.56 -22.61 7.60
CA LEU A 24 4.35 -21.91 6.33
C LEU A 24 4.05 -20.43 6.57
N GLY A 25 3.20 -20.11 7.53
CA GLY A 25 2.86 -18.74 7.91
C GLY A 25 4.08 -17.96 8.40
N ILE A 26 4.88 -18.52 9.30
CA ILE A 26 6.11 -17.89 9.80
C ILE A 26 7.15 -17.74 8.69
N LEU A 27 7.33 -18.75 7.83
CA LEU A 27 8.26 -18.67 6.71
C LEU A 27 7.90 -17.50 5.77
N LEU A 28 6.63 -17.37 5.39
CA LEU A 28 6.16 -16.26 4.57
C LEU A 28 6.29 -14.90 5.28
N LEU A 29 6.05 -14.87 6.59
CA LEU A 29 6.24 -13.68 7.42
C LEU A 29 7.71 -13.23 7.45
N CYS A 30 8.65 -14.17 7.56
CA CYS A 30 10.09 -13.88 7.49
C CYS A 30 10.53 -13.42 6.09
N LEU A 31 9.88 -13.92 5.03
CA LEU A 31 10.14 -13.48 3.66
C LEU A 31 9.56 -12.09 3.35
N SER A 32 8.54 -11.63 4.08
CA SER A 32 7.89 -10.35 3.81
C SER A 32 8.82 -9.12 3.86
N PRO A 33 9.75 -8.96 4.83
CA PRO A 33 10.71 -7.85 4.78
C PRO A 33 11.69 -7.96 3.61
N ILE A 34 12.07 -9.17 3.20
CA ILE A 34 12.96 -9.39 2.05
C ILE A 34 12.26 -8.91 0.77
N VAL A 35 11.01 -9.33 0.55
CA VAL A 35 10.22 -8.87 -0.59
C VAL A 35 9.86 -7.39 -0.48
N GLY A 36 9.66 -6.88 0.73
CA GLY A 36 9.39 -5.47 1.00
C GLY A 36 10.57 -4.54 0.72
N SER A 37 11.80 -5.07 0.61
CA SER A 37 12.95 -4.28 0.18
C SER A 37 12.88 -3.86 -1.29
N VAL A 38 12.12 -4.61 -2.10
CA VAL A 38 11.87 -4.25 -3.50
C VAL A 38 10.80 -3.16 -3.52
N PRO A 39 11.06 -2.00 -4.13
CA PRO A 39 10.10 -0.89 -4.15
C PRO A 39 8.80 -1.32 -4.83
N GLY A 40 7.74 -1.52 -4.03
CA GLY A 40 6.43 -1.96 -4.48
C GLY A 40 5.54 -2.45 -3.33
N PRO A 41 4.25 -2.71 -3.57
CA PRO A 41 3.30 -3.17 -2.54
C PRO A 41 3.52 -4.64 -2.11
N GLY A 42 4.46 -5.34 -2.73
CA GLY A 42 4.64 -6.79 -2.60
C GLY A 42 4.91 -7.25 -1.16
N GLY A 43 5.75 -6.53 -0.41
CA GLY A 43 6.08 -6.90 0.97
C GLY A 43 4.87 -6.84 1.91
N ILE A 44 4.04 -5.81 1.78
CA ILE A 44 2.83 -5.63 2.61
C ILE A 44 1.78 -6.69 2.24
N ALA A 45 1.59 -6.96 0.95
CA ALA A 45 0.68 -8.02 0.51
C ALA A 45 1.11 -9.40 1.04
N LEU A 46 2.41 -9.72 0.99
CA LEU A 46 2.94 -10.98 1.49
C LEU A 46 2.80 -11.10 3.01
N PHE A 47 3.04 -10.00 3.73
CA PHE A 47 2.84 -9.91 5.19
C PHE A 47 1.37 -10.15 5.57
N LEU A 48 0.41 -9.53 4.88
CA LEU A 48 -1.01 -9.73 5.15
C LEU A 48 -1.45 -11.17 4.80
N LEU A 49 -0.90 -11.74 3.73
CA LEU A 49 -1.16 -13.12 3.34
C LEU A 49 -0.65 -14.10 4.40
N SER A 50 0.55 -13.91 4.93
CA SER A 50 1.12 -14.79 5.95
C SER A 50 0.30 -14.77 7.24
N ILE A 51 -0.12 -13.58 7.69
CA ILE A 51 -1.02 -13.43 8.83
C ILE A 51 -2.39 -14.07 8.56
N ALA A 52 -2.94 -13.93 7.35
CA ALA A 52 -4.20 -14.56 6.99
C ALA A 52 -4.12 -16.10 7.02
N ILE A 53 -2.99 -16.67 6.60
CA ILE A 53 -2.71 -18.10 6.70
C ILE A 53 -2.65 -18.54 8.17
N LEU A 54 -1.91 -17.83 9.01
CA LEU A 54 -1.84 -18.10 10.46
C LEU A 54 -3.23 -17.98 11.12
N ALA A 55 -4.00 -16.96 10.77
CA ALA A 55 -5.34 -16.71 11.28
C ALA A 55 -6.34 -17.82 10.93
N SER A 56 -6.04 -18.69 9.95
CA SER A 56 -6.93 -19.80 9.61
C SER A 56 -7.00 -20.90 10.70
N GLU A 57 -5.97 -20.99 11.54
CA GLU A 57 -5.85 -22.02 12.58
C GLU A 57 -5.53 -21.49 13.98
N PHE A 58 -5.11 -20.23 14.11
CA PHE A 58 -4.69 -19.62 15.36
C PHE A 58 -5.46 -18.34 15.67
N ASP A 59 -6.19 -18.33 16.80
CA ASP A 59 -7.02 -17.21 17.22
C ASP A 59 -6.20 -15.93 17.50
N TRP A 60 -4.98 -16.07 18.01
CA TRP A 60 -4.08 -14.93 18.24
C TRP A 60 -3.72 -14.22 16.93
N ALA A 61 -3.53 -14.99 15.85
CA ALA A 61 -3.19 -14.44 14.55
C ALA A 61 -4.41 -13.76 13.90
N GLU A 62 -5.62 -14.24 14.18
CA GLU A 62 -6.84 -13.56 13.79
C GLU A 62 -7.01 -12.22 14.52
N GLN A 63 -6.74 -12.16 15.82
CA GLN A 63 -6.74 -10.90 16.56
C GLN A 63 -5.70 -9.92 16.01
N LEU A 64 -4.50 -10.41 15.69
CA LEU A 64 -3.43 -9.62 15.07
C LEU A 64 -3.86 -9.08 13.70
N LYS A 65 -4.43 -9.94 12.84
CA LYS A 65 -5.00 -9.55 11.54
C LYS A 65 -6.01 -8.41 11.71
N ASN A 66 -6.94 -8.56 12.64
CA ASN A 66 -8.01 -7.58 12.86
C ASN A 66 -7.44 -6.25 13.38
N PHE A 67 -6.42 -6.29 14.25
CA PHE A 67 -5.68 -5.10 14.67
C PHE A 67 -5.02 -4.38 13.47
N PHE A 68 -4.33 -5.12 12.59
CA PHE A 68 -3.70 -4.55 11.40
C PHE A 68 -4.69 -4.03 10.36
N LEU A 69 -5.88 -4.63 10.23
CA LEU A 69 -6.88 -4.20 9.26
C LEU A 69 -7.71 -2.99 9.75
N HIS A 70 -7.92 -2.86 11.06
CA HIS A 70 -8.82 -1.83 11.59
C HIS A 70 -8.13 -0.72 12.37
N THR A 71 -7.07 -1.01 13.10
CA THR A 71 -6.37 -0.03 13.95
C THR A 71 -5.28 0.67 13.17
N VAL A 72 -4.42 -0.09 12.48
CA VAL A 72 -3.26 0.47 11.78
C VAL A 72 -3.64 1.48 10.71
N PRO A 73 -4.66 1.27 9.83
CA PRO A 73 -5.01 2.26 8.83
C PRO A 73 -5.53 3.56 9.45
N LYS A 74 -6.28 3.48 10.56
CA LYS A 74 -6.77 4.66 11.28
C LYS A 74 -5.62 5.44 11.91
N GLU A 75 -4.68 4.74 12.54
CA GLU A 75 -3.51 5.34 13.19
C GLU A 75 -2.57 5.97 12.16
N VAL A 76 -2.29 5.26 11.07
CA VAL A 76 -1.50 5.75 9.94
C VAL A 76 -2.18 6.96 9.31
N GLN A 77 -3.48 6.89 9.02
CA GLN A 77 -4.20 8.05 8.48
C GLN A 77 -4.20 9.24 9.44
N ASN A 78 -4.31 9.01 10.76
CA ASN A 78 -4.34 10.08 11.75
C ASN A 78 -2.96 10.73 11.93
N ARG A 79 -1.90 9.93 11.92
CA ARG A 79 -0.51 10.38 12.08
C ARG A 79 0.06 10.98 10.79
N TRP A 80 -0.34 10.45 9.64
CA TRP A 80 0.03 10.89 8.31
C TRP A 80 -1.11 11.66 7.62
N ARG A 81 -1.83 12.51 8.36
CA ARG A 81 -2.77 13.45 7.73
C ARG A 81 -1.97 14.46 6.91
N PRO A 82 -2.12 14.50 5.57
CA PRO A 82 -1.46 15.53 4.77
C PRO A 82 -2.04 16.89 5.17
N THR A 83 -1.25 17.71 5.88
CA THR A 83 -1.66 19.07 6.23
C THR A 83 -1.75 19.91 4.96
N PRO A 84 -2.61 20.95 4.91
CA PRO A 84 -2.76 21.79 3.73
C PRO A 84 -1.44 22.43 3.27
N LYS A 85 -0.51 22.68 4.20
CA LYS A 85 0.85 23.16 3.88
C LYS A 85 1.67 22.11 3.12
N TRP A 86 1.65 20.85 3.55
CA TRP A 86 2.35 19.75 2.87
C TRP A 86 1.84 19.54 1.45
N GLN A 87 0.51 19.62 1.25
CA GLN A 87 -0.07 19.50 -0.09
C GLN A 87 0.37 20.62 -1.03
N LEU A 88 0.48 21.85 -0.51
CA LEU A 88 1.00 22.98 -1.28
C LEU A 88 2.46 22.78 -1.67
N TRP A 89 3.29 22.25 -0.76
CA TRP A 89 4.67 21.89 -1.10
C TRP A 89 4.76 20.82 -2.19
N PHE A 90 3.94 19.76 -2.11
CA PHE A 90 3.88 18.74 -3.17
C PHE A 90 3.48 19.33 -4.54
N ASP A 91 2.50 20.23 -4.56
CA ASP A 91 2.06 20.91 -5.79
C ASP A 91 3.18 21.80 -6.36
N ILE A 92 3.86 22.58 -5.52
CA ILE A 92 4.98 23.43 -5.94
C ILE A 92 6.12 22.57 -6.49
N THR A 93 6.50 21.51 -5.78
CA THR A 93 7.57 20.61 -6.23
C THR A 93 7.21 19.93 -7.55
N SER A 94 5.96 19.45 -7.69
CA SER A 94 5.47 18.88 -8.93
C SER A 94 5.55 19.88 -10.10
N PHE A 95 5.10 21.11 -9.88
CA PHE A 95 5.15 22.16 -10.89
C PHE A 95 6.60 22.50 -11.30
N LEU A 96 7.50 22.61 -10.33
CA LEU A 96 8.93 22.84 -10.59
C LEU A 96 9.56 21.68 -11.39
N LEU A 97 9.20 20.44 -11.11
CA LEU A 97 9.70 19.28 -11.86
C LEU A 97 9.17 19.25 -13.29
N ILE A 98 7.89 19.53 -13.50
CA ILE A 98 7.29 19.62 -14.85
C ILE A 98 7.90 20.79 -15.63
N PHE A 99 8.12 21.93 -14.97
CA PHE A 99 8.80 23.07 -15.57
C PHE A 99 10.26 22.73 -15.94
N GLY A 100 10.99 22.06 -15.06
CA GLY A 100 12.33 21.56 -15.34
C GLY A 100 12.35 20.59 -16.53
N ALA A 101 11.38 19.67 -16.61
CA ALA A 101 11.22 18.78 -17.75
C ALA A 101 11.00 19.55 -19.06
N LEU A 102 10.19 20.63 -19.04
CA LEU A 102 9.99 21.49 -20.20
C LEU A 102 11.28 22.19 -20.63
N VAL A 103 12.07 22.71 -19.69
CA VAL A 103 13.37 23.33 -19.99
C VAL A 103 14.33 22.33 -20.64
N PHE A 104 14.39 21.08 -20.14
CA PHE A 104 15.20 20.03 -20.74
C PHE A 104 14.68 19.60 -22.12
N ALA A 105 13.37 19.63 -22.33
CA ALA A 105 12.77 19.39 -23.64
C ALA A 105 13.25 20.44 -24.66
N LEU A 106 13.31 21.72 -24.28
CA LEU A 106 13.83 22.80 -25.13
C LEU A 106 15.32 22.64 -25.45
N GLN A 107 16.09 22.01 -24.56
CA GLN A 107 17.51 21.71 -24.76
C GLN A 107 17.75 20.34 -25.44
N THR A 108 16.69 19.61 -25.82
CA THR A 108 16.77 18.27 -26.46
C THR A 108 17.49 17.21 -25.59
N ILE A 109 17.46 17.36 -24.26
CA ILE A 109 18.09 16.41 -23.32
C ILE A 109 17.02 15.46 -22.77
N TRP A 110 16.85 14.30 -23.41
CA TRP A 110 15.72 13.40 -23.19
C TRP A 110 15.69 12.69 -21.83
N VAL A 111 16.85 12.24 -21.32
CA VAL A 111 16.93 11.47 -20.05
C VAL A 111 16.41 12.27 -18.84
N PRO A 112 16.88 13.51 -18.57
CA PRO A 112 16.35 14.32 -17.49
C PRO A 112 14.91 14.79 -17.77
N MET A 113 14.55 15.06 -19.03
CA MET A 113 13.18 15.41 -19.42
C MET A 113 12.18 14.34 -18.97
N ILE A 114 12.43 13.06 -19.33
CA ILE A 114 11.54 11.95 -18.99
C ILE A 114 11.49 11.74 -17.48
N SER A 115 12.65 11.80 -16.81
CA SER A 115 12.76 11.55 -15.37
C SER A 115 12.00 12.61 -14.56
N PHE A 116 12.20 13.89 -14.88
CA PHE A 116 11.53 15.00 -14.20
C PHE A 116 10.05 15.06 -14.56
N GLY A 117 9.69 14.80 -15.82
CA GLY A 117 8.30 14.76 -16.26
C GLY A 117 7.51 13.66 -15.57
N ALA A 118 8.05 12.43 -15.55
CA ALA A 118 7.43 11.31 -14.87
C ALA A 118 7.30 11.54 -13.36
N ALA A 119 8.36 12.02 -12.69
CA ALA A 119 8.33 12.31 -11.26
C ALA A 119 7.33 13.44 -10.92
N GLY A 120 7.32 14.52 -11.71
CA GLY A 120 6.40 15.63 -11.54
C GLY A 120 4.94 15.22 -11.70
N ILE A 121 4.62 14.44 -12.73
CA ILE A 121 3.27 13.90 -12.95
C ILE A 121 2.86 12.94 -11.82
N CYS A 122 3.75 12.03 -11.41
CA CYS A 122 3.48 11.10 -10.30
C CYS A 122 3.19 11.84 -8.99
N LEU A 123 3.97 12.86 -8.65
CA LEU A 123 3.73 13.67 -7.44
C LEU A 123 2.42 14.47 -7.52
N PHE A 124 2.09 15.01 -8.69
CA PHE A 124 0.81 15.68 -8.90
C PHE A 124 -0.37 14.72 -8.67
N LEU A 125 -0.30 13.52 -9.25
CA LEU A 125 -1.33 12.50 -9.12
C LEU A 125 -1.41 11.94 -7.70
N PHE A 126 -0.31 11.90 -6.96
CA PHE A 126 -0.31 11.48 -5.55
C PHE A 126 -1.11 12.45 -4.68
N ASN A 127 -1.12 13.75 -5.00
CA ASN A 127 -1.92 14.77 -4.31
C ASN A 127 -3.41 14.82 -4.74
N ARG A 128 -3.97 13.70 -5.20
CA ARG A 128 -5.35 13.61 -5.71
C ARG A 128 -6.42 14.00 -4.70
N GLU A 129 -6.15 13.87 -3.39
CA GLU A 129 -7.12 14.18 -2.33
C GLU A 129 -7.55 15.66 -2.34
N ARG A 130 -6.70 16.58 -2.81
CA ARG A 130 -7.07 17.99 -2.95
C ARG A 130 -8.14 18.20 -4.03
N LEU A 131 -8.01 17.54 -5.18
CA LEU A 131 -8.97 17.62 -6.28
C LEU A 131 -10.35 17.11 -5.85
N THR A 132 -10.39 16.06 -5.03
CA THR A 132 -11.64 15.52 -4.48
C THR A 132 -12.33 16.53 -3.55
N ARG A 133 -11.57 17.21 -2.67
CA ARG A 133 -12.12 18.27 -1.80
C ARG A 133 -12.62 19.47 -2.58
N LEU A 134 -11.88 19.90 -3.59
CA LEU A 134 -12.23 21.05 -4.43
C LEU A 134 -13.49 20.75 -5.25
N LYS A 135 -13.63 19.52 -5.76
CA LYS A 135 -14.85 19.05 -6.42
C LYS A 135 -16.07 19.05 -5.50
N VAL A 136 -15.91 18.65 -4.23
CA VAL A 136 -16.99 18.71 -3.24
C VAL A 136 -17.41 20.15 -2.94
N TYR A 137 -16.45 21.08 -2.89
CA TYR A 137 -16.73 22.50 -2.66
C TYR A 137 -17.46 23.14 -3.84
N LEU A 138 -16.99 22.90 -5.07
CA LEU A 138 -17.64 23.39 -6.30
C LEU A 138 -19.06 22.85 -6.50
N ARG A 139 -19.31 21.60 -6.08
CA ARG A 139 -20.65 20.99 -6.17
C ARG A 139 -21.65 21.54 -5.13
N ARG A 140 -21.17 22.24 -4.10
CA ARG A 140 -22.03 22.90 -3.09
C ARG A 140 -22.38 24.35 -3.43
N SER A 141 -21.68 24.95 -4.40
CA SER A 141 -21.94 26.31 -4.87
C SER A 141 -22.79 26.38 -6.15
N GLN A 142 -23.16 25.22 -6.69
CA GLN A 142 -24.16 25.06 -7.76
C GLN A 142 -25.45 24.52 -7.15
#